data_AF-A0ABD6B7B1-F1
#
_entry.id   AF-A0ABD6B7B1-F1
#
_cell.length_a   1.000
_cell.length_b   1.000
_cell.length_c   1.000
_cell.angle_alpha   90.00
_cell.angle_beta   90.00
_cell.angle_gamma   90.00
#
_symmetry.space_group_name_H-M   'P 1'
#
loop_
_entity.id
_entity.type
_entity.pdbx_description
1 polymer ?
#
loop_
_entity_poly.entity_id
_entity_poly.type
_entity_poly.pdbx_seq_one_letter_code
_entity_poly.pdbx_strand_id
1 'polypeptide(L)'
;MQGQRTGLIDAIRIDVARLHATWMELVFPRQLDPSSVLGRWEPETGGQKAAYYAWAALGIPLVVIGYPLLLLGFATRYYAGKLDSATTRLGSVGVVLVAAVAWGLLTVGAWVRQFSTDGLVAVAAAGGVATVSAGLAV
;
A
#
# COMPACT_ATOMS: atom_id res chain seq x y z
N MET A 1 22.50 23.87 3.46
CA MET A 1 21.74 23.28 2.34
C MET A 1 20.29 23.18 2.80
N GLN A 2 19.43 24.07 2.29
CA GLN A 2 18.02 24.10 2.68
C GLN A 2 17.34 22.85 2.12
N GLY A 3 16.84 21.98 3.01
CA GLY A 3 16.07 20.81 2.63
C GLY A 3 14.77 21.26 1.98
N GLN A 4 14.80 21.42 0.66
CA GLN A 4 13.61 21.58 -0.16
C GLN A 4 12.78 20.32 0.10
N ARG A 5 11.67 20.46 0.83
CA ARG A 5 10.77 19.34 1.10
C ARG A 5 10.31 18.82 -0.26
N THR A 6 10.91 17.71 -0.70
CA THR A 6 10.53 17.01 -1.92
C THR A 6 9.02 16.83 -1.91
N GLY A 7 8.33 17.38 -2.91
CA GLY A 7 6.88 17.23 -3.00
C GLY A 7 6.50 15.76 -3.08
N LEU A 8 5.27 15.41 -2.69
CA LEU A 8 4.79 14.02 -2.75
C LEU A 8 5.00 13.40 -4.14
N ILE A 9 4.71 14.16 -5.20
CA ILE A 9 4.87 13.72 -6.59
C ILE A 9 6.35 13.48 -6.92
N ASP A 10 7.26 14.33 -6.44
CA ASP A 10 8.69 14.15 -6.65
C ASP A 10 9.22 12.93 -5.92
N ALA A 11 8.74 12.66 -4.70
CA ALA A 11 9.08 11.46 -3.95
C ALA A 11 8.62 10.19 -4.68
N ILE A 12 7.37 10.17 -5.15
CA ILE A 12 6.84 9.07 -5.97
C ILE A 12 7.69 8.86 -7.22
N ARG A 13 8.04 9.95 -7.94
CA ARG A 13 8.87 9.86 -9.13
C ARG A 13 10.25 9.28 -8.83
N ILE A 14 10.88 9.69 -7.72
CA ILE A 14 12.19 9.17 -7.29
C ILE A 14 12.09 7.67 -6.99
N ASP A 15 11.07 7.24 -6.25
CA ASP A 15 10.88 5.83 -5.89
C ASP A 15 10.63 4.96 -7.12
N VAL A 16 9.75 5.40 -8.02
CA VAL A 16 9.45 4.71 -9.28
C VAL A 16 10.70 4.61 -10.15
N ALA A 17 11.48 5.69 -10.26
CA ALA A 17 12.74 5.68 -11.00
C ALA A 17 13.76 4.71 -10.38
N ARG A 18 13.82 4.65 -9.05
CA ARG A 18 14.68 3.73 -8.31
C ARG A 18 14.27 2.27 -8.52
N LEU A 19 12.99 1.95 -8.41
CA LEU A 19 12.46 0.60 -8.66
C LEU A 19 12.72 0.14 -10.09
N HIS A 20 12.47 1.01 -11.07
CA HIS A 20 12.79 0.72 -12.46
C HIS A 20 14.29 0.48 -12.66
N ALA A 21 15.15 1.32 -12.06
CA ALA A 21 16.60 1.13 -12.15
C ALA A 21 17.05 -0.19 -11.52
N THR A 22 16.50 -0.58 -10.36
CA THR A 22 16.75 -1.90 -9.74
C THR A 22 16.35 -3.04 -10.67
N TRP A 23 15.19 -2.95 -11.33
CA TRP A 23 14.76 -3.94 -12.31
C TRP A 23 15.72 -4.02 -13.51
N MET A 24 16.11 -2.88 -14.06
CA MET A 24 17.04 -2.82 -15.19
C MET A 24 18.41 -3.38 -14.80
N GLU A 25 18.87 -3.17 -13.57
CA GLU A 25 20.16 -3.65 -13.07
C GLU A 25 20.31 -5.17 -13.04
N LEU A 26 19.20 -5.91 -13.03
CA LEU A 26 19.23 -7.38 -13.10
C LEU A 26 19.88 -7.89 -14.40
N VAL A 27 19.81 -7.12 -15.48
CA VAL A 27 20.31 -7.51 -16.81
C VAL A 27 21.36 -6.52 -17.32
N PHE A 28 21.17 -5.23 -17.09
CA PHE A 28 22.03 -4.17 -17.57
C PHE A 28 22.73 -3.50 -16.40
N PRO A 29 24.06 -3.56 -16.28
CA PRO A 29 24.76 -3.08 -15.10
C PRO A 29 24.68 -1.55 -14.95
N ARG A 30 25.01 -1.02 -13.76
CA ARG A 30 25.17 0.43 -13.49
C ARG A 30 23.90 1.24 -13.75
N GLN A 31 22.73 0.71 -13.40
CA GLN A 31 21.46 1.42 -13.59
C GLN A 31 21.05 2.19 -12.32
N LEU A 32 21.10 1.54 -11.16
CA LEU A 32 20.73 2.08 -9.85
C LEU A 32 21.82 3.02 -9.32
N ASP A 33 23.06 2.53 -9.24
CA ASP A 33 24.20 3.26 -8.69
C ASP A 33 25.35 3.35 -9.72
N PRO A 34 25.22 4.23 -10.74
CA PRO A 34 26.26 4.40 -11.76
C PRO A 34 27.54 5.02 -11.15
N SER A 35 28.70 4.51 -11.57
CA SER A 35 30.00 5.06 -11.17
C SER A 35 30.18 6.48 -11.70
N SER A 36 30.89 7.34 -10.96
CA SER A 36 31.22 8.71 -11.40
C SER A 36 32.09 8.78 -12.66
N VAL A 37 32.84 7.71 -12.96
CA VAL A 37 33.78 7.66 -14.09
C VAL A 37 33.12 7.11 -15.36
N LEU A 38 32.43 5.96 -15.27
CA LEU A 38 31.85 5.29 -16.43
C LEU A 38 30.37 5.63 -16.68
N GLY A 39 29.71 6.29 -15.73
CA GLY A 39 28.28 6.60 -15.82
C GLY A 39 27.38 5.36 -15.87
N ARG A 40 26.14 5.57 -16.31
CA ARG A 40 25.12 4.53 -16.51
C ARG A 40 25.43 3.77 -17.79
N TRP A 41 25.21 2.45 -17.79
CA TRP A 41 25.31 1.67 -19.03
C TRP A 41 24.20 2.08 -20.00
N GLU A 42 24.56 2.27 -21.27
CA GLU A 42 23.65 2.64 -22.34
C GLU A 42 23.80 1.70 -23.54
N PRO A 43 22.71 1.38 -24.25
CA PRO A 43 22.77 0.51 -25.41
C PRO A 43 23.38 1.24 -26.62
N GLU A 44 24.48 0.70 -27.16
CA GLU A 44 25.20 1.27 -28.30
C GLU A 44 24.68 0.76 -29.64
N THR A 45 24.17 -0.48 -29.68
CA THR A 45 23.69 -1.12 -30.91
C THR A 45 22.16 -1.20 -30.97
N GLY A 46 21.61 -1.36 -32.18
CA GLY A 46 20.17 -1.52 -32.37
C GLY A 46 19.59 -2.74 -31.63
N GLY A 47 20.31 -3.87 -31.64
CA GLY A 47 19.91 -5.07 -30.91
C GLY A 47 19.90 -4.86 -29.39
N GLN A 48 20.91 -4.15 -28.85
CA GLN A 48 20.95 -3.80 -27.43
C GLN A 48 19.79 -2.87 -27.05
N LYS A 49 19.43 -1.90 -27.90
CA LYS A 49 18.27 -1.03 -27.67
C LYS A 49 16.98 -1.83 -27.61
N ALA A 50 16.77 -2.75 -28.55
CA ALA A 50 15.60 -3.62 -28.56
C ALA A 50 15.50 -4.47 -27.28
N ALA A 51 16.60 -5.11 -26.87
CA ALA A 51 16.65 -5.89 -25.63
C ALA A 51 16.40 -5.02 -24.39
N TYR A 52 16.98 -3.81 -24.35
CA TYR A 52 16.80 -2.86 -23.25
C TYR A 52 15.35 -2.46 -23.07
N TYR A 53 14.67 -2.05 -24.15
CA TYR A 53 13.26 -1.65 -24.08
C TYR A 53 12.32 -2.83 -23.86
N ALA A 54 12.62 -4.01 -24.42
CA ALA A 54 11.85 -5.22 -24.15
C ALA A 54 11.90 -5.61 -22.67
N TRP A 55 13.09 -5.57 -22.06
CA TRP A 55 13.26 -5.81 -20.63
C TRP A 55 12.57 -4.75 -19.77
N ALA A 56 12.71 -3.47 -20.14
CA ALA A 56 12.02 -2.38 -19.45
C ALA A 56 10.49 -2.57 -19.49
N ALA A 57 9.94 -2.98 -20.62
CA ALA A 57 8.50 -3.23 -20.77
C ALA A 57 7.99 -4.35 -19.85
N LEU A 58 8.79 -5.41 -19.64
CA LEU A 58 8.47 -6.46 -18.66
C LEU A 58 8.50 -5.96 -17.22
N GLY A 59 9.31 -4.94 -16.92
CA GLY A 59 9.36 -4.30 -15.61
C GLY A 59 8.17 -3.37 -15.32
N ILE A 60 7.45 -2.90 -16.34
CA ILE A 60 6.33 -1.96 -16.15
C ILE A 60 5.25 -2.56 -15.25
N PRO A 61 4.70 -3.77 -15.50
CA PRO A 61 3.73 -4.38 -14.60
C PRO A 61 4.25 -4.52 -13.17
N LEU A 62 5.53 -4.88 -13.01
CA LEU A 62 6.16 -5.04 -11.70
C LEU A 62 6.20 -3.71 -10.94
N VAL A 63 6.54 -2.60 -11.58
CA VAL A 63 6.59 -1.28 -10.94
C VAL A 63 5.17 -0.76 -10.66
N VAL A 64 4.26 -0.88 -11.64
CA VAL A 64 2.88 -0.39 -11.52
C VAL A 64 2.11 -1.09 -10.40
N ILE A 65 2.33 -2.39 -10.21
CA ILE A 65 1.66 -3.18 -9.16
C ILE A 65 2.48 -3.17 -7.87
N GLY A 66 3.79 -3.38 -7.98
CA GLY A 66 4.70 -3.50 -6.84
C GLY A 66 4.82 -2.21 -6.05
N TYR A 67 4.83 -1.04 -6.69
CA TYR A 67 4.94 0.23 -5.97
C TYR A 67 3.73 0.50 -5.04
N PRO A 68 2.46 0.42 -5.50
CA PRO A 68 1.31 0.51 -4.62
C PRO A 68 1.30 -0.54 -3.50
N LEU A 69 1.72 -1.77 -3.78
CA LEU A 69 1.80 -2.82 -2.74
C LEU A 69 2.88 -2.52 -1.70
N LEU A 70 4.04 -1.99 -2.11
CA LEU A 70 5.09 -1.56 -1.18
C LEU A 70 4.61 -0.40 -0.31
N LEU A 71 3.93 0.59 -0.89
CA LEU A 71 3.32 1.68 -0.13
C LEU A 71 2.27 1.16 0.84
N LEU A 72 1.40 0.23 0.40
CA LEU A 72 0.38 -0.37 1.24
C LEU A 72 1.00 -1.15 2.38
N GLY A 73 2.03 -1.95 2.12
CA GLY A 73 2.76 -2.71 3.14
C GLY A 73 3.46 -1.80 4.15
N PHE A 74 4.13 -0.76 3.66
CA PHE A 74 4.75 0.26 4.51
C PHE A 74 3.72 0.98 5.38
N ALA A 75 2.64 1.47 4.78
CA ALA A 75 1.56 2.13 5.50
C ALA A 75 0.94 1.19 6.54
N THR A 76 0.68 -0.06 6.16
CA THR A 76 0.13 -1.08 7.08
C THR A 76 1.04 -1.27 8.28
N ARG A 77 2.36 -1.45 8.10
CA ARG A 77 3.29 -1.61 9.22
C ARG A 77 3.39 -0.36 10.09
N TYR A 78 3.44 0.82 9.45
CA TYR A 78 3.52 2.10 10.14
C TYR A 78 2.28 2.36 11.00
N TYR A 79 1.09 2.13 10.44
CA TYR A 79 -0.17 2.34 11.15
C TYR A 79 -0.50 1.20 12.11
N ALA A 80 -0.15 -0.05 11.81
CA ALA A 80 -0.37 -1.17 12.72
C ALA A 80 0.31 -0.95 14.07
N GLY A 81 1.57 -0.49 14.10
CA GLY A 81 2.24 -0.17 15.38
C GLY A 81 1.56 0.97 16.15
N LYS A 82 0.94 1.93 15.45
CA LYS A 82 0.21 3.03 16.07
C LYS A 82 -1.17 2.60 16.59
N LEU A 83 -1.85 1.76 15.81
CA LEU A 83 -3.15 1.18 16.17
C LEU A 83 -2.99 0.19 17.33
N ASP A 84 -1.92 -0.60 17.37
CA ASP A 84 -1.60 -1.48 18.49
C ASP A 84 -1.45 -0.70 19.81
N SER A 85 -0.81 0.48 19.75
CA SER A 85 -0.76 1.40 20.90
C SER A 85 -2.14 1.95 21.28
N ALA A 86 -3.01 2.22 20.31
CA ALA A 86 -4.38 2.67 20.59
C ALA A 86 -5.22 1.55 21.21
N THR A 87 -5.12 0.33 20.69
CA THR A 87 -5.73 -0.89 21.22
C THR A 87 -5.29 -1.15 22.65
N THR A 88 -3.99 -1.04 22.94
CA THR A 88 -3.44 -1.19 24.29
C THR A 88 -4.02 -0.15 25.26
N ARG A 89 -4.30 1.07 24.80
CA ARG A 89 -4.88 2.16 25.62
C ARG A 89 -6.40 2.03 25.81
N LEU A 90 -7.11 1.57 24.79
CA LEU A 90 -8.57 1.35 24.82
C LEU A 90 -8.94 0.08 25.61
N GLY A 91 -8.07 -0.93 25.58
CA GLY A 91 -8.36 -2.27 26.10
C GLY A 91 -9.48 -2.98 25.33
N SER A 92 -9.75 -4.24 25.69
CA SER A 92 -10.78 -5.06 25.03
C SER A 92 -12.17 -4.43 25.07
N VAL A 93 -12.56 -3.83 26.20
CA VAL A 93 -13.86 -3.16 26.37
C VAL A 93 -13.99 -1.96 25.41
N GLY A 94 -12.94 -1.14 25.30
CA GLY A 94 -12.95 0.01 24.40
C GLY A 94 -13.07 -0.40 22.94
N VAL A 95 -12.35 -1.45 22.52
CA VAL A 95 -12.42 -1.99 21.16
C VAL A 95 -13.79 -2.56 20.84
N VAL A 96 -14.39 -3.34 21.75
CA VAL A 96 -15.74 -3.90 21.58
C VAL A 96 -16.79 -2.79 21.46
N LEU A 97 -16.73 -1.75 22.31
CA LEU A 97 -17.66 -0.62 22.25
C LEU A 97 -17.55 0.15 20.93
N VAL A 98 -16.33 0.43 20.46
CA VAL A 98 -16.11 1.11 19.18
C VAL A 98 -16.63 0.27 18.01
N ALA A 99 -16.35 -1.04 18.01
CA ALA A 99 -16.84 -1.95 16.97
C ALA A 99 -18.38 -2.02 16.95
N ALA A 100 -19.01 -2.16 18.12
CA ALA A 100 -20.46 -2.20 18.25
C ALA A 100 -21.11 -0.91 17.73
N VAL A 101 -20.54 0.25 18.07
CA VAL A 101 -21.04 1.56 17.59
C VAL A 101 -20.88 1.68 16.07
N ALA A 102 -19.71 1.33 15.52
CA ALA A 102 -19.45 1.44 14.09
C ALA A 102 -20.43 0.58 13.25
N TRP A 103 -20.60 -0.69 13.62
CA TRP A 103 -21.51 -1.60 12.94
C TRP A 103 -22.99 -1.28 13.22
N GLY A 104 -23.31 -0.81 14.42
CA GLY A 104 -24.65 -0.32 14.76
C GLY A 104 -25.05 0.86 13.87
N LEU A 105 -24.15 1.83 13.68
CA LEU A 105 -24.38 2.97 12.79
C LEU A 105 -24.54 2.53 11.32
N LEU A 106 -23.76 1.54 10.85
CA LEU A 106 -23.95 0.97 9.50
C LEU A 106 -25.31 0.30 9.34
N THR A 107 -25.78 -0.42 10.37
CA THR A 107 -27.09 -1.06 10.38
C THR A 107 -28.21 -0.02 10.34
N VAL A 108 -28.09 1.05 11.14
CA VAL A 108 -29.02 2.19 11.09
C VAL A 108 -28.97 2.88 9.72
N GLY A 109 -27.80 3.04 9.12
CA GLY A 109 -27.65 3.59 7.78
C GLY A 109 -28.35 2.74 6.71
N ALA A 110 -28.22 1.41 6.78
CA ALA A 110 -28.92 0.46 5.91
C ALA A 110 -30.45 0.56 6.10
N TRP A 111 -30.91 0.73 7.34
CA TRP A 111 -32.32 0.93 7.65
C TRP A 111 -32.89 2.22 7.04
N VAL A 112 -32.20 3.35 7.22
CA VAL A 112 -32.60 4.65 6.65
C VAL A 112 -32.60 4.62 5.12
N ARG A 113 -31.68 3.87 4.50
CA ARG A 113 -31.63 3.65 3.04
C ARG A 113 -32.68 2.65 2.53
N GLN A 114 -33.53 2.11 3.40
CA GLN A 114 -34.60 1.17 3.06
C GLN A 114 -34.10 -0.08 2.32
N PHE A 115 -32.94 -0.61 2.72
CA PHE A 115 -32.49 -1.92 2.22
C PHE A 115 -33.43 -3.05 2.67
N SER A 116 -33.40 -4.16 1.94
CA SER A 116 -34.24 -5.33 2.23
C SER A 116 -33.99 -5.83 3.66
N THR A 117 -35.03 -6.39 4.27
CA THR A 117 -34.95 -6.97 5.63
C THR A 117 -33.84 -8.01 5.73
N ASP A 118 -33.65 -8.82 4.68
CA ASP A 118 -32.55 -9.80 4.58
C ASP A 118 -31.17 -9.13 4.60
N GLY A 119 -31.01 -8.02 3.87
CA GLY A 119 -29.77 -7.23 3.88
C GLY A 119 -29.50 -6.61 5.25
N LEU A 120 -30.54 -6.21 5.96
CA LEU A 120 -30.44 -5.62 7.30
C LEU A 120 -30.02 -6.66 8.34
N VAL A 121 -30.63 -7.85 8.30
CA VAL A 121 -30.26 -9.00 9.14
C VAL A 121 -28.83 -9.46 8.84
N ALA A 122 -28.43 -9.48 7.57
CA ALA A 122 -27.08 -9.84 7.17
C ALA A 122 -26.03 -8.88 7.75
N VAL A 123 -26.27 -7.56 7.69
CA VAL A 123 -25.37 -6.55 8.27
C VAL A 123 -25.32 -6.65 9.79
N ALA A 124 -26.46 -6.84 10.45
CA ALA A 124 -26.52 -6.98 11.91
C ALA A 124 -25.78 -8.25 12.39
N ALA A 125 -25.98 -9.38 11.71
CA ALA A 125 -25.30 -10.63 12.03
C ALA A 125 -23.78 -10.52 11.78
N ALA A 126 -23.37 -9.95 10.65
CA ALA A 126 -21.97 -9.71 10.35
C ALA A 126 -21.32 -8.76 11.37
N GLY A 127 -22.01 -7.69 11.76
CA GLY A 127 -21.55 -6.75 12.77
C GLY A 127 -21.39 -7.38 14.16
N GLY A 128 -22.32 -8.27 14.55
CA GLY A 128 -22.23 -9.04 15.79
C GLY A 128 -20.99 -9.93 15.82
N VAL A 129 -20.78 -10.74 14.78
CA VAL A 129 -19.59 -11.60 14.65
C VAL A 129 -18.31 -10.76 14.67
N ALA A 130 -18.27 -9.68 13.90
CA ALA A 130 -17.12 -8.78 13.84
C ALA A 130 -16.77 -8.18 15.21
N THR A 131 -17.78 -7.79 15.99
CA THR A 131 -17.59 -7.21 17.32
C THR A 131 -17.02 -8.24 18.31
N VAL A 132 -17.54 -9.47 18.30
CA VAL A 132 -17.01 -10.55 19.14
C VAL A 132 -15.57 -10.90 18.76
N SER A 133 -15.31 -11.08 17.47
CA SER A 133 -13.96 -11.36 16.97
C SER A 133 -12.98 -10.23 17.31
N ALA A 134 -13.40 -8.97 17.22
CA ALA A 134 -12.57 -7.83 17.60
C ALA A 134 -12.19 -7.86 19.09
N GLY A 135 -13.13 -8.22 19.98
CA GLY A 135 -12.83 -8.38 21.40
C GLY A 135 -11.86 -9.53 21.70
N LEU A 136 -11.94 -10.64 20.95
CA LEU A 136 -11.06 -11.80 21.11
C LEU A 136 -9.65 -11.59 20.52
N ALA A 137 -9.48 -10.62 19.64
CA ALA A 137 -8.21 -10.34 18.96
C ALA A 137 -7.29 -9.40 19.76
N VAL A 138 -7.76 -8.87 20.89
CA VAL A 138 -7.05 -7.95 21.79
C VAL A 138 -6.56 -8.72 23.02
#